data_AF-A0A7M3ZW55-F1
#
_entry.id   AF-A0A7M3ZW55-F1
#
_cell.length_a   1.000
_cell.length_b   1.000
_cell.length_c   1.000
_cell.angle_alpha   90.00
_cell.angle_beta   90.00
_cell.angle_gamma   90.00
#
_symmetry.space_group_name_H-M   'P 1'
#
loop_
_entity.id
_entity.type
_entity.pdbx_description
1 polymer ?
#
loop_
_entity_poly.entity_id
_entity_poly.type
_entity_poly.pdbx_seq_one_letter_code
_entity_poly.pdbx_strand_id
1 'polypeptide(L)' 'MQRIKVAVLGAGGLVAQRLQQRLIHHPWFSLVAVAGSPRF' A
#
# COMPACT_ATOMS: atom_id res chain seq x y z
N MET A 1 15.09 14.22 3.72
CA MET A 1 13.65 14.25 4.04
C MET A 1 13.19 12.83 4.37
N GLN A 2 12.44 12.63 5.45
CA GLN A 2 11.94 11.29 5.82
C GLN A 2 10.61 11.00 5.10
N ARG A 3 10.47 9.81 4.50
CA ARG A 3 9.23 9.40 3.79
C ARG A 3 8.09 9.15 4.80
N ILE A 4 6.88 9.52 4.42
CA ILE A 4 5.67 9.34 5.21
C ILE A 4 5.26 7.87 5.19
N LYS A 5 5.09 7.27 6.37
CA LYS A 5 4.65 5.88 6.52
C LYS A 5 3.16 5.76 6.20
N VAL A 6 2.80 4.85 5.33
CA VAL A 6 1.40 4.62 4.91
C VAL A 6 1.03 3.15 4.95
N ALA A 7 -0.26 2.89 5.09
CA ALA A 7 -0.84 1.54 5.01
C ALA A 7 -1.89 1.47 3.89
N VAL A 8 -2.04 0.30 3.27
CA VAL A 8 -3.09 0.02 2.27
C VAL A 8 -4.09 -0.96 2.86
N LEU A 9 -5.37 -0.57 2.88
CA LEU A 9 -6.49 -1.40 3.34
C LEU A 9 -7.26 -1.92 2.13
N GLY A 10 -7.90 -3.10 2.26
CA GLY A 10 -8.61 -3.74 1.15
C GLY A 10 -7.67 -4.33 0.09
N ALA A 11 -6.51 -4.83 0.52
CA ALA A 11 -5.38 -5.25 -0.33
C ALA A 11 -5.71 -6.26 -1.45
N GLY A 12 -6.77 -7.06 -1.28
CA GLY A 12 -7.19 -8.06 -2.27
C GLY A 12 -7.82 -7.46 -3.53
N GLY A 13 -8.32 -6.22 -3.49
CA GLY A 13 -8.92 -5.56 -4.64
C GLY A 13 -7.90 -5.05 -5.66
N LEU A 14 -8.26 -5.04 -6.94
CA LEU A 14 -7.40 -4.57 -8.04
C LEU A 14 -6.85 -3.15 -7.79
N VAL A 15 -7.67 -2.27 -7.23
CA VAL A 15 -7.28 -0.89 -6.89
C VAL A 15 -6.13 -0.89 -5.87
N ALA A 16 -6.26 -1.68 -4.81
CA ALA A 16 -5.26 -1.74 -3.76
C ALA A 16 -3.96 -2.38 -4.27
N GLN A 17 -4.04 -3.41 -5.13
CA GLN A 17 -2.86 -4.00 -5.75
C GLN A 17 -2.11 -3.01 -6.65
N ARG A 18 -2.83 -2.22 -7.47
CA ARG A 18 -2.22 -1.18 -8.31
C ARG A 18 -1.64 -0.03 -7.48
N LEU A 19 -2.28 0.31 -6.37
CA LEU A 19 -1.76 1.31 -5.44
C LEU A 19 -0.45 0.85 -4.79
N GLN A 20 -0.34 -0.42 -4.39
CA GLN A 20 0.91 -0.99 -3.86
C GLN A 20 2.06 -0.88 -4.88
N GLN A 21 1.79 -1.19 -6.15
CA GLN A 21 2.78 -1.05 -7.23
C GLN A 21 3.25 0.40 -7.42
N ARG A 22 2.38 1.38 -7.23
CA ARG A 22 2.72 2.81 -7.31
C ARG A 22 3.52 3.28 -6.08
N LEU A 23 3.30 2.67 -4.91
CA LEU A 23 3.92 3.07 -3.65
C LEU A 23 5.35 2.54 -3.46
N ILE A 24 5.73 1.43 -4.11
CA ILE A 24 7.03 0.75 -3.88
C ILE A 24 8.25 1.66 -4.13
N HIS A 25 8.15 2.57 -5.10
CA HIS A 25 9.21 3.53 -5.46
C HIS A 25 8.78 4.99 -5.24
N HIS A 26 7.76 5.24 -4.42
CA HIS A 26 7.26 6.60 -4.26
C HIS A 26 8.27 7.49 -3.50
N PRO A 27 8.59 8.69 -4.00
CA PRO A 27 9.59 9.56 -3.38
C PRO A 27 9.16 10.06 -2.00
N TRP A 28 7.85 10.12 -1.73
CA TRP A 28 7.31 10.69 -0.49
C TRP A 28 6.75 9.65 0.48
N PHE A 29 6.40 8.46 0.01
CA PHE A 29 5.67 7.47 0.80
C PHE A 29 6.49 6.20 0.97
N SER A 30 6.37 5.59 2.14
CA SER A 30 6.90 4.27 2.43
C SER A 30 5.74 3.39 2.89
N LEU A 31 5.41 2.39 2.09
CA LEU A 31 4.38 1.41 2.42
C LEU A 31 4.91 0.52 3.54
N VAL A 32 4.29 0.57 4.72
CA VAL A 32 4.74 -0.17 5.91
C VAL A 32 3.78 -1.29 6.33
N ALA A 33 2.54 -1.26 5.86
CA ALA A 33 1.54 -2.28 6.17
C ALA A 33 0.50 -2.42 5.05
N VAL A 34 0.00 -3.64 4.90
CA VAL A 34 -1.04 -4.00 3.93
C VAL A 34 -2.04 -4.90 4.66
N ALA A 35 -3.32 -4.56 4.61
CA ALA A 35 -4.39 -5.33 5.24
C ALA A 35 -5.51 -5.67 4.26
N GLY A 36 -5.98 -6.91 4.31
CA GLY A 36 -7.05 -7.45 3.48
C GLY A 36 -8.08 -8.19 4.30
N SER A 37 -9.20 -8.54 3.66
CA SER A 37 -10.18 -9.46 4.25
C SER A 37 -9.56 -10.86 4.36
N PRO A 38 -9.80 -11.62 5.44
CA PRO A 38 -9.32 -13.01 5.57
C PRO A 38 -9.98 -13.97 4.57
N ARG A 39 -10.97 -13.51 3.80
CA ARG A 39 -11.75 -14.32 2.85
C ARG A 39 -11.18 -14.33 1.43
N PHE A 40 -10.10 -13.58 1.17
CA PHE A 40 -9.50 -13.38 -0.15
C PHE A 40 -7.97 -13.36 -0.09
#